data_AF-C2EJ24-F1
#
_entry.id   AF-C2EJ24-F1
#
_cell.length_a   1.000
_cell.length_b   1.000
_cell.length_c   1.000
_cell.angle_alpha   90.00
_cell.angle_beta   90.00
_cell.angle_gamma   90.00
#
_symmetry.space_group_name_H-M   'P 1'
#
loop_
_entity.id
_entity.type
_entity.pdbx_description
1 polymer ?
#
loop_
_entity_poly.entity_id
_entity_poly.type
_entity_poly.pdbx_seq_one_letter_code
_entity_poly.pdbx_strand_id
1 'polypeptide(L)' 'MDNILREELKQDTRDFFYGKNFTEGMIDAITDYAIKFGQYPPFGFYNPKVEELQECIKKNKTYGELFANLSNVIV' A
#
# COMPACT_ATOMS: atom_id res chain seq x y z
N MET A 1 -13.96 -10.99 4.57
CA MET A 1 -12.91 -10.49 5.47
C MET A 1 -13.64 -9.97 6.69
N ASP A 2 -13.41 -10.57 7.86
CA ASP A 2 -14.01 -10.09 9.11
C ASP A 2 -13.53 -8.65 9.39
N ASN A 3 -14.44 -7.74 9.75
CA ASN A 3 -14.10 -6.34 10.03
C ASN A 3 -13.07 -6.20 11.17
N ILE A 4 -13.00 -7.18 12.08
CA ILE A 4 -12.04 -7.23 13.18
C ILE A 4 -10.61 -7.35 12.66
N LEU A 5 -10.37 -8.27 11.73
CA LEU A 5 -9.04 -8.53 11.17
C LEU A 5 -8.48 -7.32 10.40
N ARG A 6 -9.35 -6.54 9.75
CA ARG A 6 -8.95 -5.31 9.04
C ARG A 6 -8.47 -4.24 10.02
N GLU A 7 -9.18 -4.04 11.12
CA GLU A 7 -8.82 -3.01 12.11
C GLU A 7 -7.52 -3.37 12.86
N GLU A 8 -7.30 -4.66 13.15
CA GLU A 8 -6.02 -5.15 13.69
C GLU A 8 -4.87 -4.85 12.71
N LEU A 9 -5.02 -5.23 11.43
CA LEU A 9 -4.03 -4.92 10.40
C LEU A 9 -3.83 -3.41 10.17
N LYS A 10 -4.88 -2.60 10.35
CA LYS A 10 -4.78 -1.13 10.27
C LYS A 10 -3.92 -0.59 11.40
N GLN A 11 -4.09 -1.12 12.62
CA GLN A 11 -3.25 -0.75 13.76
C GLN A 11 -1.81 -1.19 13.56
N ASP A 12 -1.58 -2.43 13.13
CA ASP A 12 -0.23 -2.95 12.81
C ASP A 12 0.44 -2.08 11.73
N THR A 13 -0.32 -1.65 10.72
CA THR A 13 0.18 -0.76 9.67
C THR A 13 0.58 0.61 10.23
N ARG A 14 -0.22 1.19 11.14
CA ARG A 14 0.13 2.45 11.81
C ARG A 14 1.41 2.32 12.62
N ASP A 15 1.54 1.23 13.36
CA ASP A 15 2.70 0.98 14.22
C ASP A 15 3.96 0.71 13.40
N PHE A 16 3.84 -0.03 12.28
CA PHE A 16 4.94 -0.27 11.35
C PHE A 16 5.47 1.03 10.71
N PHE A 17 4.57 1.96 10.38
CA PHE A 17 4.91 3.28 9.83
C PHE A 17 4.95 4.38 10.88
N TYR A 18 5.10 4.03 12.17
CA TYR A 18 5.15 5.00 13.25
C TYR A 18 6.26 6.05 13.02
N GLY A 19 5.88 7.33 13.07
CA GLY A 19 6.77 8.46 12.75
C GLY A 19 6.74 8.93 11.28
N LYS A 20 6.00 8.27 10.39
CA LYS A 20 5.67 8.82 9.07
C LYS A 20 4.39 9.67 9.18
N ASN A 21 4.40 10.86 8.58
CA ASN A 21 3.22 11.74 8.50
C ASN A 21 2.24 11.26 7.41
N PHE A 22 1.73 10.04 7.55
CA PHE A 22 0.71 9.51 6.65
C PHE A 22 -0.68 9.95 7.08
N THR A 23 -1.49 10.35 6.09
CA THR A 23 -2.91 10.63 6.32
C THR A 23 -3.65 9.34 6.63
N GLU A 24 -4.81 9.45 7.28
CA GLU A 24 -5.64 8.27 7.56
C GLU A 24 -6.00 7.49 6.28
N GLY A 25 -6.33 8.20 5.21
CA GLY A 25 -6.61 7.57 3.90
C GLY A 25 -5.41 6.84 3.29
N MET A 26 -4.17 7.27 3.59
CA MET A 26 -2.97 6.54 3.17
C MET A 26 -2.80 5.26 3.97
N ILE A 27 -3.01 5.30 5.29
CA ILE A 27 -2.98 4.10 6.14
C ILE A 27 -4.05 3.10 5.69
N ASP A 28 -5.27 3.56 5.41
CA ASP A 28 -6.33 2.69 4.89
C ASP A 28 -5.95 2.04 3.56
N ALA A 29 -5.41 2.82 2.61
CA ALA A 29 -4.98 2.30 1.31
C ALA A 29 -3.83 1.29 1.42
N ILE A 30 -2.88 1.51 2.33
CA ILE A 30 -1.80 0.56 2.63
C ILE A 30 -2.37 -0.73 3.22
N THR A 31 -3.27 -0.61 4.19
CA THR A 31 -3.90 -1.74 4.87
C THR A 31 -4.67 -2.60 3.86
N ASP A 32 -5.50 -1.97 3.02
CA ASP A 32 -6.28 -2.67 2.00
C ASP A 32 -5.38 -3.33 0.94
N TYR A 33 -4.27 -2.68 0.57
CA TYR A 33 -3.28 -3.27 -0.32
C TYR A 33 -2.62 -4.49 0.32
N ALA A 34 -2.19 -4.39 1.58
CA ALA A 34 -1.56 -5.49 2.32
C ALA A 34 -2.51 -6.68 2.49
N ILE A 35 -3.78 -6.42 2.79
CA ILE A 35 -4.85 -7.42 2.82
C ILE A 35 -4.98 -8.13 1.46
N LYS A 36 -4.99 -7.35 0.37
CA LYS A 36 -5.23 -7.87 -0.97
C LYS A 36 -4.10 -8.75 -1.49
N PHE A 37 -2.86 -8.35 -1.23
CA PHE A 37 -1.66 -8.97 -1.82
C PHE A 37 -0.79 -9.74 -0.83
N GLY A 38 -1.12 -9.72 0.47
CA GLY A 38 -0.35 -10.37 1.53
C GLY A 38 1.00 -9.72 1.82
N GLN A 39 1.24 -8.50 1.32
CA GLN A 39 2.50 -7.78 1.48
C GLN A 39 2.30 -6.27 1.48
N TYR A 40 3.15 -5.54 2.20
CA TYR A 40 3.13 -4.08 2.16
C TYR A 40 3.63 -3.53 0.81
N PRO A 41 3.15 -2.35 0.39
CA PRO A 41 3.71 -1.64 -0.75
C PRO A 41 5.21 -1.35 -0.55
N PRO A 42 5.99 -1.22 -1.64
CA PRO A 42 7.44 -1.02 -1.59
C PRO A 42 7.82 0.43 -1.20
N PHE A 43 7.53 0.80 0.04
CA PHE A 43 7.95 2.07 0.62
C PHE A 43 9.47 2.14 0.77
N GLY A 44 10.06 3.28 0.41
CA GLY A 44 11.51 3.53 0.51
C GLY A 44 12.25 3.43 -0.82
N PHE A 45 11.78 2.59 -1.74
CA PHE A 45 12.22 2.60 -3.15
C PHE A 45 11.32 3.48 -4.00
N TYR A 46 10.02 3.50 -3.66
CA TYR A 46 9.01 4.32 -4.31
C TYR A 46 8.36 5.23 -3.28
N ASN A 47 7.62 6.23 -3.77
CA ASN A 47 6.72 7.06 -2.98
C ASN A 47 5.26 6.79 -3.39
N PRO A 48 4.69 5.62 -3.01
CA PRO A 48 3.32 5.25 -3.40
C PRO A 48 2.30 6.30 -2.99
N LYS A 49 1.38 6.62 -3.88
CA LYS A 49 0.20 7.46 -3.59
C LYS A 49 -1.03 6.60 -3.33
N VAL A 50 -2.00 7.16 -2.61
CA VAL A 50 -3.30 6.52 -2.35
C VAL A 50 -3.94 6.01 -3.64
N GLU A 51 -3.98 6.84 -4.67
CA GLU A 51 -4.59 6.53 -5.97
C GLU A 51 -3.90 5.34 -6.66
N GLU A 52 -2.58 5.23 -6.55
CA GLU A 52 -1.80 4.15 -7.15
C GLU A 52 -2.06 2.83 -6.42
N LEU A 53 -2.13 2.86 -5.08
CA LEU A 53 -2.47 1.67 -4.28
C LEU A 53 -3.90 1.20 -4.59
N GLN A 54 -4.85 2.12 -4.72
CA GLN A 54 -6.22 1.80 -5.13
C GLN A 54 -6.27 1.22 -6.54
N GLU A 55 -5.48 1.74 -7.48
CA GLU A 55 -5.39 1.21 -8.83
C GLU A 55 -4.82 -0.21 -8.85
N CYS A 56 -3.80 -0.50 -8.02
CA CYS A 56 -3.26 -1.84 -7.83
C CYS A 56 -4.34 -2.83 -7.41
N ILE A 57 -5.12 -2.48 -6.38
CA ILE A 57 -6.21 -3.32 -5.87
C ILE A 57 -7.27 -3.53 -6.96
N LYS A 58 -7.68 -2.46 -7.65
CA LYS A 58 -8.69 -2.50 -8.72
C LYS A 58 -8.28 -3.38 -9.89
N LYS A 59 -7.01 -3.31 -10.30
CA LYS A 59 -6.46 -4.09 -11.42
C LYS A 59 -5.92 -5.46 -10.99
N ASN A 60 -5.95 -5.78 -9.69
CA ASN A 60 -5.41 -7.00 -9.11
C ASN A 60 -3.95 -7.26 -9.53
N LYS A 61 -3.12 -6.22 -9.47
CA LYS A 61 -1.68 -6.29 -9.74
C LYS A 61 -0.93 -5.58 -8.62
N THR A 62 0.22 -6.10 -8.22
CA THR A 62 1.08 -5.45 -7.23
C THR A 62 1.65 -4.14 -7.76
N TYR A 63 2.10 -3.25 -6.87
CA TYR A 63 2.71 -1.97 -7.22
C TYR A 63 3.92 -2.15 -8.15
N GLY A 64 4.70 -3.22 -7.95
CA GLY A 64 5.82 -3.57 -8.83
C GLY A 64 5.36 -3.86 -10.27
N GLU A 65 4.31 -4.66 -10.42
CA GLU A 65 3.77 -5.04 -11.73
C GLU A 65 3.13 -3.87 -12.49
N LEU A 66 2.57 -2.89 -11.76
CA LEU A 66 1.83 -1.77 -12.32
C LEU A 66 2.69 -0.53 -12.53
N PHE A 67 3.59 -0.23 -11.61
CA PHE A 67 4.33 1.03 -11.56
C PHE A 67 5.86 0.86 -11.56
N ALA A 68 6.43 -0.26 -11.09
CA ALA A 68 7.90 -0.40 -11.12
C ALA A 68 8.46 -0.51 -12.56
N ASN A 69 7.65 -0.94 -13.54
CA ASN A 69 8.02 -0.88 -14.95
C ASN A 69 8.07 0.53 -15.54
N LEU A 70 7.56 1.56 -14.84
CA LEU A 70 7.71 2.96 -15.27
C LEU A 70 9.04 3.57 -14.79
N SER A 71 9.66 3.04 -13.73
CA SER A 71 11.00 3.47 -13.29
C SER A 71 12.15 2.83 -14.08
N ASN A 72 11.88 1.88 -14.98
CA ASN A 72 12.87 1.36 -15.93
C ASN A 72 12.97 2.19 -17.22
N VAL A 73 12.32 3.36 -17.27
CA VAL A 73 12.42 4.34 -18.36
C VAL A 73 12.88 5.69 -17.81
N ILE A 74 14.00 5.73 -17.08
CA ILE A 74 14.93 6.87 -17.11
C ILE A 74 16.35 6.32 -16.99
N VAL A 75 17.08 6.39 -18.10
CA VAL A 75 18.55 6.28 -18.18
C VAL A 75 19.16 7.57 -17.67
#